data_AF-A0A832N0I8-F1
#
_entry.id   AF-A0A832N0I8-F1
#
_cell.length_a   1.000
_cell.length_b   1.000
_cell.length_c   1.000
_cell.angle_alpha   90.00
_cell.angle_beta   90.00
_cell.angle_gamma   90.00
#
_symmetry.space_group_name_H-M   'P 1'
#
loop_
_entity.id
_entity.type
_entity.pdbx_description
1 polymer ?
#
loop_
_entity_poly.entity_id
_entity_poly.type
_entity_poly.pdbx_seq_one_letter_code
_entity_poly.pdbx_strand_id
1 'polypeptide(L)'
;MSLPTIGTLWIGPELGWMEQLCLQSILDHGHEVVLYTYDKVGNVPKGVRIADANDILPSDNIIRHANTGSPAYHADIFRLHMLQQTDYIWADTDAFCCQPWDIKRGKHFHGWISDKKPIVNNGVLRLPKTSKTLKNMLKFTSDEYPIPPWYSAEKQQKLQELKEGGNGVHVSLLPWGVWGPDALTWFLKATGEIEHSRPGHVIYPVPFSIAGVMLNPNRFNKAKNLIRDDTLSIHFWGRRFRNIAAKYDGIPHKDSYVAMLCKRHNINPKETAHMMQNPKIIDPIETVDFSMFDDVDVANLILQRSEVGDVGQEIRDWLNGNDAPLQKYAQENRNDVLAQALEVARRECEFFVEAIDDQNPESIADIGCGYAFADLFLYHRYNADITLIDIEESKDRHFGFEKSGSGYASLDKAFKFLTSNGVPKEKIRLVNPKKENVADIGCFDLAISLASCGFHYPVTTYSDFFSQQISKDGAIVLDIRKGSGGIGLMKEFGEVEVLAKHQKYSTVVAKKGGFE
;
A
#
# COMPACT_ATOMS: atom_id res chain seq x y z
N MET A 1 -9.84 -7.47 41.92
CA MET A 1 -8.85 -6.39 41.71
C MET A 1 -9.21 -5.70 40.41
N SER A 2 -9.04 -4.39 40.29
CA SER A 2 -9.26 -3.70 39.01
C SER A 2 -8.21 -4.14 37.98
N LEU A 3 -8.63 -4.25 36.72
CA LEU A 3 -7.72 -4.51 35.60
C LEU A 3 -6.73 -3.35 35.44
N PRO A 4 -5.53 -3.59 34.87
CA PRO A 4 -4.54 -2.53 34.66
C PRO A 4 -5.04 -1.48 33.67
N THR A 5 -4.77 -0.21 33.93
CA THR A 5 -4.98 0.88 32.97
C THR A 5 -4.03 0.71 31.78
N ILE A 6 -4.55 0.96 30.57
CA ILE A 6 -3.80 0.90 29.32
C ILE A 6 -3.47 2.33 28.86
N GLY A 7 -2.19 2.59 28.61
CA GLY A 7 -1.72 3.85 28.04
C GLY A 7 -1.31 3.68 26.58
N THR A 8 -1.64 4.67 25.76
CA THR A 8 -1.32 4.69 24.33
C THR A 8 -1.06 6.13 23.86
N LEU A 9 -0.44 6.30 22.70
CA LEU A 9 -0.11 7.61 22.12
C LEU A 9 -0.70 7.71 20.72
N TRP A 10 -1.31 8.85 20.41
CA TRP A 10 -1.64 9.20 19.03
C TRP A 10 -1.07 10.56 18.64
N ILE A 11 -0.51 10.60 17.43
CA ILE A 11 0.03 11.81 16.81
C ILE A 11 -0.63 11.94 15.44
N GLY A 12 -1.65 12.80 15.37
CA GLY A 12 -2.45 13.02 14.17
C GLY A 12 -3.78 13.69 14.54
N PRO A 13 -4.48 14.26 13.56
CA PRO A 13 -5.68 15.06 13.82
C PRO A 13 -6.87 14.22 14.27
N GLU A 14 -6.98 12.95 13.86
CA GLU A 14 -8.13 12.08 14.14
C GLU A 14 -7.71 10.61 14.22
N LEU A 15 -8.53 9.76 14.87
CA LEU A 15 -8.37 8.30 14.86
C LEU A 15 -9.15 7.64 13.73
N GLY A 16 -8.48 6.75 12.97
CA GLY A 16 -9.13 5.88 12.01
C GLY A 16 -9.93 4.76 12.67
N TRP A 17 -10.78 4.08 11.91
CA TRP A 17 -11.68 3.05 12.45
C TRP A 17 -10.92 1.84 13.04
N MET A 18 -9.69 1.57 12.59
CA MET A 18 -8.85 0.50 13.15
C MET A 18 -8.41 0.87 14.56
N GLU A 19 -7.93 2.10 14.75
CA GLU A 19 -7.56 2.59 16.07
C GLU A 19 -8.76 2.65 17.01
N GLN A 20 -9.91 3.14 16.51
CA GLN A 20 -11.16 3.13 17.26
C GLN A 20 -11.56 1.71 17.68
N LEU A 21 -11.48 0.74 16.77
CA LEU A 21 -11.76 -0.68 17.05
C LEU A 21 -10.86 -1.23 18.16
N CYS A 22 -9.56 -0.95 18.11
CA CYS A 22 -8.62 -1.43 19.12
C CYS A 22 -8.90 -0.80 20.49
N LEU A 23 -9.07 0.53 20.56
CA LEU A 23 -9.36 1.20 21.83
C LEU A 23 -10.71 0.79 22.41
N GLN A 24 -11.75 0.65 21.57
CA GLN A 24 -13.06 0.17 21.99
C GLN A 24 -12.98 -1.27 22.51
N SER A 25 -12.19 -2.14 21.86
CA SER A 25 -12.02 -3.52 22.34
C SER A 25 -11.38 -3.59 23.72
N ILE A 26 -10.48 -2.65 24.06
CA ILE A 26 -9.87 -2.57 25.39
C ILE A 26 -10.90 -2.13 26.44
N LEU A 27 -11.71 -1.11 26.12
CA LEU A 27 -12.80 -0.63 26.98
C LEU A 27 -13.84 -1.72 27.24
N ASP A 28 -14.25 -2.45 26.20
CA ASP A 28 -15.27 -3.51 26.31
C ASP A 28 -14.81 -4.68 27.19
N HIS A 29 -13.50 -4.86 27.35
CA HIS A 29 -12.91 -5.84 28.28
C HIS A 29 -12.67 -5.28 29.69
N GLY A 30 -13.17 -4.07 29.98
CA GLY A 30 -13.20 -3.49 31.33
C GLY A 30 -11.93 -2.78 31.76
N HIS A 31 -11.01 -2.50 30.83
CA HIS A 31 -9.83 -1.70 31.11
C HIS A 31 -10.15 -0.21 31.03
N GLU A 32 -9.50 0.59 31.88
CA GLU A 32 -9.38 2.02 31.65
C GLU A 32 -8.35 2.28 30.53
N VAL A 33 -8.65 3.24 29.65
CA VAL A 33 -7.76 3.63 28.55
C VAL A 33 -7.37 5.10 28.69
N VAL A 34 -6.07 5.38 28.57
CA VAL A 34 -5.50 6.72 28.54
C VAL A 34 -4.83 6.93 27.18
N LEU A 35 -5.42 7.81 26.39
CA LEU A 35 -4.86 8.26 25.11
C LEU A 35 -4.10 9.56 25.34
N TYR A 36 -2.77 9.48 25.20
CA TYR A 36 -1.91 10.66 25.22
C TYR A 36 -1.87 11.30 23.83
N THR A 37 -1.97 12.63 23.78
CA THR A 37 -1.97 13.42 22.55
C THR A 37 -1.23 14.73 22.79
N TYR A 38 -0.48 15.22 21.80
CA TYR A 38 0.10 16.57 21.84
C TYR A 38 -0.92 17.64 21.42
N ASP A 39 -1.81 17.28 20.49
CA ASP A 39 -2.82 18.15 19.93
C ASP A 39 -4.23 17.60 20.16
N LYS A 40 -5.25 18.38 19.81
CA LYS A 40 -6.64 17.90 19.81
C LYS A 40 -6.82 16.80 18.76
N VAL A 41 -7.44 15.69 19.17
CA VAL A 41 -7.70 14.52 18.31
C VAL A 41 -9.21 14.28 18.16
N GLY A 42 -9.68 14.14 16.93
CA GLY A 42 -11.05 13.74 16.58
C GLY A 42 -11.28 12.23 16.61
N ASN A 43 -12.56 11.83 16.59
CA ASN A 43 -13.01 10.43 16.52
C ASN A 43 -12.49 9.51 17.65
N VAL A 44 -12.28 10.06 18.85
CA VAL A 44 -11.88 9.28 20.03
C VAL A 44 -13.08 8.53 20.61
N PRO A 45 -13.02 7.18 20.82
CA PRO A 45 -14.14 6.42 21.38
C PRO A 45 -14.56 6.91 22.77
N LYS A 46 -15.86 6.90 23.03
CA LYS A 46 -16.42 7.29 24.33
C LYS A 46 -15.88 6.37 25.43
N GLY A 47 -15.35 6.95 26.50
CA GLY A 47 -14.76 6.22 27.63
C GLY A 47 -13.24 6.21 27.64
N VAL A 48 -12.60 6.55 26.52
CA VAL A 48 -11.16 6.84 26.49
C VAL A 48 -10.89 8.16 27.21
N ARG A 49 -9.98 8.15 28.19
CA ARG A 49 -9.49 9.36 28.85
C ARG A 49 -8.39 9.97 28.01
N ILE A 50 -8.52 11.24 27.63
CA ILE A 50 -7.47 12.00 26.95
C ILE A 50 -6.53 12.62 28.00
N ALA A 51 -5.23 12.62 27.74
CA ALA A 51 -4.20 13.26 28.56
C ALA A 51 -3.15 13.94 27.68
N ASP A 52 -2.50 14.98 28.20
CA ASP A 52 -1.45 15.69 27.47
C ASP A 52 -0.18 14.82 27.40
N ALA A 53 0.33 14.61 26.18
CA ALA A 53 1.56 13.86 25.97
C ALA A 53 2.79 14.58 26.57
N ASN A 54 2.74 15.90 26.74
CA ASN A 54 3.79 16.67 27.39
C ASN A 54 3.99 16.29 28.87
N ASP A 55 2.97 15.72 29.53
CA ASP A 55 3.11 15.24 30.91
C ASP A 55 4.08 14.06 31.03
N ILE A 56 4.28 13.30 29.94
CA ILE A 56 5.15 12.12 29.89
C ILE A 56 6.48 12.44 29.20
N LEU A 57 6.40 13.08 28.03
CA LEU A 57 7.56 13.43 27.22
C LEU A 57 7.32 14.79 26.56
N PRO A 58 7.77 15.89 27.18
CA PRO A 58 7.74 17.21 26.57
C PRO A 58 8.47 17.20 25.22
N SER A 59 7.86 17.74 24.18
CA SER A 59 8.48 17.77 22.86
C SER A 59 7.86 18.84 21.99
N ASP A 60 8.71 19.72 21.47
CA ASP A 60 8.33 20.69 20.43
C ASP A 60 8.47 20.09 19.02
N ASN A 61 9.20 18.97 18.87
CA ASN A 61 9.52 18.33 17.60
C ASN A 61 9.44 16.79 17.69
N ILE A 62 8.48 16.22 16.97
CA ILE A 62 8.29 14.76 16.90
C ILE A 62 9.40 14.12 16.04
N ILE A 63 10.17 13.21 16.64
CA ILE A 63 11.21 12.46 15.91
C ILE A 63 10.54 11.49 14.93
N ARG A 64 10.82 11.69 13.63
CA ARG A 64 10.28 10.87 12.54
C ARG A 64 11.41 10.13 11.82
N HIS A 65 11.10 8.94 11.32
CA HIS A 65 12.02 8.16 10.48
C HIS A 65 12.23 8.86 9.13
N ALA A 66 13.48 9.11 8.73
CA ALA A 66 13.82 9.94 7.56
C ALA A 66 13.12 9.46 6.27
N ASN A 67 13.22 8.17 5.95
CA ASN A 67 12.66 7.63 4.69
C ASN A 67 11.13 7.43 4.70
N THR A 68 10.45 7.53 5.85
CA THR A 68 9.04 7.11 5.94
C THR A 68 8.12 8.11 6.62
N GLY A 69 8.66 9.17 7.22
CA GLY A 69 7.89 10.14 8.01
C GLY A 69 7.25 9.56 9.28
N SER A 70 7.51 8.28 9.58
CA SER A 70 6.83 7.57 10.67
C SER A 70 7.28 8.09 12.03
N PRO A 71 6.34 8.43 12.94
CA PRO A 71 6.65 8.86 14.30
C PRO A 71 6.98 7.68 15.25
N ALA A 72 7.27 6.48 14.72
CA ALA A 72 7.49 5.28 15.52
C ALA A 72 8.63 5.42 16.53
N TYR A 73 9.70 6.15 16.20
CA TYR A 73 10.80 6.40 17.14
C TYR A 73 10.36 7.28 18.32
N HIS A 74 9.52 8.28 18.08
CA HIS A 74 8.94 9.09 19.13
C HIS A 74 8.05 8.26 20.06
N ALA A 75 7.19 7.41 19.48
CA ALA A 75 6.38 6.47 20.26
C ALA A 75 7.24 5.47 21.05
N ASP A 76 8.39 5.06 20.51
CA ASP A 76 9.31 4.17 21.21
C ASP A 76 9.87 4.79 22.49
N ILE A 77 10.30 6.05 22.45
CA ILE A 77 10.77 6.79 23.63
C ILE A 77 9.60 7.06 24.58
N PHE A 78 8.49 7.60 24.06
CA PHE A 78 7.32 7.95 24.85
C PHE A 78 6.85 6.76 25.70
N ARG A 79 6.77 5.57 25.09
CA ARG A 79 6.42 4.32 25.77
C ARG A 79 7.30 4.05 26.99
N LEU A 80 8.62 4.19 26.85
CA LEU A 80 9.56 3.94 27.95
C LEU A 80 9.38 4.96 29.07
N HIS A 81 9.22 6.23 28.74
CA HIS A 81 8.95 7.29 29.71
C HIS A 81 7.62 7.08 30.43
N MET A 82 6.57 6.66 29.71
CA MET A 82 5.27 6.32 30.30
C MET A 82 5.40 5.15 31.29
N LEU A 83 6.13 4.09 30.93
CA LEU A 83 6.36 2.93 31.81
C LEU A 83 7.20 3.28 33.05
N GLN A 84 8.10 4.26 32.95
CA GLN A 84 8.87 4.76 34.10
C GLN A 84 7.97 5.54 35.08
N GLN A 85 7.10 6.39 34.54
CA GLN A 85 6.31 7.33 35.32
C GLN A 85 5.02 6.70 35.88
N THR A 86 4.43 5.75 35.16
CA THR A 86 3.14 5.13 35.51
C THR A 86 3.28 3.64 35.84
N ASP A 87 2.19 2.98 36.21
CA ASP A 87 2.13 1.52 36.37
C ASP A 87 1.26 0.85 35.30
N TYR A 88 1.06 1.57 34.18
CA TYR A 88 0.17 1.20 33.09
C TYR A 88 0.81 0.12 32.20
N ILE A 89 -0.02 -0.53 31.38
CA ILE A 89 0.45 -1.33 30.25
C ILE A 89 0.43 -0.42 29.02
N TRP A 90 1.50 -0.41 28.24
CA TRP A 90 1.49 0.20 26.92
C TRP A 90 0.77 -0.70 25.92
N ALA A 91 -0.05 -0.10 25.07
CA ALA A 91 -0.55 -0.71 23.84
C ALA A 91 -0.45 0.30 22.68
N ASP A 92 0.08 -0.14 21.54
CA ASP A 92 -0.04 0.62 20.29
C ASP A 92 -1.53 0.76 19.94
N THR A 93 -1.90 1.84 19.26
CA THR A 93 -3.30 2.09 18.88
C THR A 93 -3.86 1.05 17.91
N ASP A 94 -3.03 0.18 17.34
CA ASP A 94 -3.40 -0.94 16.48
C ASP A 94 -3.32 -2.31 17.18
N ALA A 95 -3.30 -2.34 18.52
CA ALA A 95 -3.37 -3.55 19.34
C ALA A 95 -4.81 -3.83 19.81
N PHE A 96 -5.46 -4.79 19.18
CA PHE A 96 -6.82 -5.23 19.51
C PHE A 96 -6.82 -6.16 20.71
N CYS A 97 -7.70 -5.90 21.69
CA CYS A 97 -7.86 -6.69 22.90
C CYS A 97 -8.85 -7.84 22.65
N CYS A 98 -8.34 -9.08 22.68
CA CYS A 98 -9.17 -10.28 22.54
C CYS A 98 -9.83 -10.71 23.85
N GLN A 99 -9.17 -10.42 24.97
CA GLN A 99 -9.54 -10.83 26.33
C GLN A 99 -8.94 -9.88 27.36
N PRO A 100 -9.50 -9.80 28.58
CA PRO A 100 -8.96 -8.95 29.65
C PRO A 100 -7.50 -9.31 29.97
N TRP A 101 -6.65 -8.29 30.07
CA TRP A 101 -5.25 -8.46 30.46
C TRP A 101 -5.12 -8.43 31.99
N ASP A 102 -5.44 -9.55 32.64
CA ASP A 102 -5.26 -9.72 34.10
C ASP A 102 -3.78 -9.90 34.47
N ILE A 103 -3.00 -8.83 34.29
CA ILE A 103 -1.59 -8.75 34.61
C ILE A 103 -1.43 -8.04 35.94
N LYS A 104 -1.04 -8.81 36.96
CA LYS A 104 -0.78 -8.27 38.31
C LYS A 104 0.19 -7.11 38.29
N ARG A 105 -0.05 -6.15 39.19
CA ARG A 105 0.80 -4.96 39.36
C ARG A 105 2.28 -5.34 39.53
N GLY A 106 3.17 -4.61 38.86
CA GLY A 106 4.61 -4.85 38.92
C GLY A 106 5.09 -6.14 38.26
N LYS A 107 4.28 -6.79 37.42
CA LYS A 107 4.70 -7.94 36.60
C LYS A 107 4.99 -7.54 35.16
N HIS A 108 5.89 -8.27 34.52
CA HIS A 108 6.21 -8.13 33.11
C HIS A 108 5.02 -8.54 32.23
N PHE A 109 4.85 -7.84 31.11
CA PHE A 109 3.94 -8.25 30.04
C PHE A 109 4.55 -7.88 28.70
N HIS A 110 5.14 -8.88 28.04
CA HIS A 110 5.70 -8.79 26.69
C HIS A 110 5.74 -10.19 26.11
N GLY A 111 5.93 -10.27 24.79
CA GLY A 111 5.92 -11.55 24.09
C GLY A 111 6.71 -11.51 22.79
N TRP A 112 7.02 -12.70 22.29
CA TRP A 112 7.69 -12.85 21.01
C TRP A 112 6.84 -12.32 19.87
N ILE A 113 7.44 -11.65 18.88
CA ILE A 113 6.77 -11.10 17.70
C ILE A 113 6.06 -12.18 16.87
N SER A 114 6.48 -13.44 17.02
CA SER A 114 5.80 -14.65 16.55
C SER A 114 6.46 -15.87 17.19
N ASP A 115 5.80 -17.03 17.17
CA ASP A 115 6.39 -18.30 17.64
C ASP A 115 7.63 -18.77 16.82
N LYS A 116 7.94 -18.09 15.71
CA LYS A 116 9.04 -18.44 14.80
C LYS A 116 10.22 -17.48 14.84
N LYS A 117 10.10 -16.33 15.53
CA LYS A 117 11.12 -15.28 15.51
C LYS A 117 11.50 -14.89 16.95
N PRO A 118 12.79 -15.03 17.33
CA PRO A 118 13.26 -14.75 18.68
C PRO A 118 13.49 -13.24 18.92
N ILE A 119 12.50 -12.43 18.55
CA ILE A 119 12.45 -10.98 18.75
C ILE A 119 11.22 -10.68 19.59
N VAL A 120 11.37 -9.91 20.66
CA VAL A 120 10.26 -9.41 21.47
C VAL A 120 9.72 -8.15 20.83
N ASN A 121 8.41 -8.10 20.60
CA ASN A 121 7.75 -6.91 20.06
C ASN A 121 7.35 -5.97 21.22
N ASN A 122 7.33 -4.68 20.94
CA ASN A 122 7.08 -3.60 21.90
C ASN A 122 5.70 -2.95 21.73
N GLY A 123 4.86 -3.46 20.82
CA GLY A 123 3.51 -2.93 20.59
C GLY A 123 2.51 -3.18 21.72
N VAL A 124 2.75 -4.19 22.57
CA VAL A 124 2.11 -4.33 23.88
C VAL A 124 3.21 -4.61 24.89
N LEU A 125 3.36 -3.72 25.88
CA LEU A 125 4.54 -3.75 26.76
C LEU A 125 4.20 -3.31 28.19
N ARG A 126 4.66 -4.10 29.15
CA ARG A 126 4.88 -3.68 30.52
C ARG A 126 6.22 -4.17 31.01
N LEU A 127 7.02 -3.23 31.47
CA LEU A 127 8.22 -3.50 32.27
C LEU A 127 7.96 -2.89 33.65
N PRO A 128 8.11 -3.65 34.75
CA PRO A 128 8.00 -3.10 36.10
C PRO A 128 8.96 -1.92 36.30
N LYS A 129 8.64 -0.96 37.17
CA LYS A 129 9.53 0.17 37.46
C LYS A 129 10.92 -0.25 37.98
N THR A 130 11.01 -1.44 38.58
CA THR A 130 12.26 -2.04 39.05
C THR A 130 13.04 -2.79 37.96
N SER A 131 12.51 -2.85 36.73
CA SER A 131 13.13 -3.57 35.61
C SER A 131 14.48 -2.97 35.24
N LYS A 132 15.50 -3.83 35.17
CA LYS A 132 16.82 -3.46 34.67
C LYS A 132 16.77 -3.16 33.18
N THR A 133 15.91 -3.87 32.42
CA THR A 133 15.70 -3.60 30.99
C THR A 133 15.17 -2.19 30.79
N LEU A 134 14.12 -1.78 31.51
CA LEU A 134 13.56 -0.44 31.38
C LEU A 134 14.61 0.65 31.63
N LYS A 135 15.40 0.50 32.70
CA LYS A 135 16.49 1.43 33.02
C LYS A 135 17.55 1.50 31.91
N ASN A 136 17.96 0.35 31.38
CA ASN A 136 18.96 0.29 30.32
C ASN A 136 18.45 0.84 28.99
N MET A 137 17.17 0.57 28.65
CA MET A 137 16.54 1.13 27.46
C MET A 137 16.45 2.65 27.54
N LEU A 138 15.96 3.21 28.66
CA LEU A 138 15.90 4.67 28.86
C LEU A 138 17.28 5.34 28.70
N LYS A 139 18.34 4.71 29.23
CA LYS A 139 19.72 5.20 29.06
C LYS A 139 20.18 5.11 27.59
N PHE A 140 19.79 4.06 26.87
CA PHE A 140 20.19 3.88 25.47
C PHE A 140 19.45 4.83 24.53
N THR A 141 18.16 5.09 24.81
CA THR A 141 17.32 5.96 23.99
C THR A 141 17.50 7.45 24.28
N SER A 142 18.24 7.82 25.34
CA SER A 142 18.59 9.22 25.61
C SER A 142 19.70 9.78 24.70
N ASP A 143 20.27 8.94 23.85
CA ASP A 143 21.35 9.29 22.92
C ASP A 143 20.84 9.16 21.48
N GLU A 144 20.61 10.30 20.81
CA GLU A 144 20.12 10.38 19.43
C GLU A 144 21.11 9.84 18.39
N TYR A 145 22.36 9.60 18.79
CA TYR A 145 23.42 9.02 17.97
C TYR A 145 23.88 7.68 18.55
N PRO A 146 22.97 6.71 18.75
CA PRO A 146 23.26 5.52 19.53
C PRO A 146 24.23 4.60 18.77
N ILE A 147 25.02 3.84 19.54
CA ILE A 147 25.87 2.76 19.01
C ILE A 147 25.27 1.44 19.47
N PRO A 148 24.53 0.72 18.61
CA PRO A 148 23.83 -0.48 19.02
C PRO A 148 24.77 -1.60 19.46
N PRO A 149 24.67 -2.10 20.70
CA PRO A 149 25.60 -3.11 21.23
C PRO A 149 25.48 -4.49 20.56
N TRP A 150 24.40 -4.74 19.82
CA TRP A 150 24.20 -5.99 19.06
C TRP A 150 24.76 -5.94 17.63
N TYR A 151 25.31 -4.81 17.20
CA TYR A 151 26.00 -4.73 15.90
C TYR A 151 27.37 -5.42 15.97
N SER A 152 27.94 -5.76 14.80
CA SER A 152 29.31 -6.27 14.74
C SER A 152 30.31 -5.25 15.30
N ALA A 153 31.43 -5.72 15.85
CA ALA A 153 32.48 -4.86 16.39
C ALA A 153 32.97 -3.81 15.36
N GLU A 154 33.13 -4.22 14.10
CA GLU A 154 33.49 -3.34 12.99
C GLU A 154 32.46 -2.21 12.80
N LYS A 155 31.16 -2.53 12.81
CA LYS A 155 30.11 -1.53 12.64
C LYS A 155 30.01 -0.60 13.85
N GLN A 156 30.21 -1.13 15.07
CA GLN A 156 30.27 -0.32 16.28
C GLN A 156 31.45 0.65 16.23
N GLN A 157 32.64 0.18 15.85
CA GLN A 157 33.84 1.01 15.70
C GLN A 157 33.61 2.12 14.66
N LYS A 158 33.06 1.79 13.49
CA LYS A 158 32.74 2.79 12.46
C LYS A 158 31.78 3.87 12.98
N LEU A 159 30.73 3.49 13.71
CA LEU A 159 29.79 4.46 14.30
C LEU A 159 30.45 5.29 15.40
N GLN A 160 31.35 4.69 16.20
CA GLN A 160 32.13 5.37 17.22
C GLN A 160 33.06 6.42 16.60
N GLU A 161 33.84 6.05 15.58
CA GLU A 161 34.75 6.96 14.86
C GLU A 161 33.99 8.14 14.22
N LEU A 162 32.84 7.86 13.60
CA LEU A 162 31.96 8.90 13.06
C LEU A 162 31.46 9.85 14.15
N LYS A 163 31.04 9.31 15.30
CA LYS A 163 30.57 10.09 16.43
C LYS A 163 31.66 10.96 17.05
N GLU A 164 32.85 10.40 17.26
CA GLU A 164 34.03 11.10 17.77
C GLU A 164 34.51 12.19 16.79
N GLY A 165 34.37 11.96 15.48
CA GLY A 165 34.66 12.93 14.43
C GLY A 165 33.57 13.99 14.19
N GLY A 166 32.54 14.07 15.03
CA GLY A 166 31.44 15.04 14.91
C GLY A 166 30.41 14.74 13.81
N ASN A 167 30.53 13.59 13.13
CA ASN A 167 29.64 13.12 12.06
C ASN A 167 28.78 11.93 12.51
N GLY A 168 28.32 11.95 13.77
CA GLY A 168 27.52 10.88 14.35
C GLY A 168 26.29 10.56 13.49
N VAL A 169 25.96 9.28 13.36
CA VAL A 169 24.78 8.85 12.62
C VAL A 169 23.55 8.95 13.51
N HIS A 170 22.67 9.90 13.20
CA HIS A 170 21.42 10.08 13.94
C HIS A 170 20.52 8.83 13.80
N VAL A 171 19.79 8.46 14.85
CA VAL A 171 18.97 7.24 14.88
C VAL A 171 17.92 7.18 13.76
N SER A 172 17.45 8.32 13.26
CA SER A 172 16.50 8.39 12.15
C SER A 172 17.06 7.84 10.83
N LEU A 173 18.39 7.71 10.72
CA LEU A 173 19.13 7.14 9.59
C LEU A 173 19.55 5.68 9.82
N LEU A 174 19.40 5.16 11.04
CA LEU A 174 19.70 3.76 11.35
C LEU A 174 18.52 2.85 10.96
N PRO A 175 18.76 1.52 10.78
CA PRO A 175 17.70 0.56 10.50
C PRO A 175 16.54 0.63 11.51
N TRP A 176 15.33 0.38 11.00
CA TRP A 176 14.13 0.33 11.82
C TRP A 176 14.27 -0.69 12.95
N GLY A 177 13.84 -0.30 14.15
CA GLY A 177 13.85 -1.15 15.35
C GLY A 177 14.98 -0.87 16.34
N VAL A 178 15.93 0.02 16.02
CA VAL A 178 17.07 0.35 16.91
C VAL A 178 16.64 0.81 18.30
N TRP A 179 15.66 1.70 18.43
CA TRP A 179 15.07 2.07 19.73
C TRP A 179 13.85 1.22 20.13
N GLY A 180 13.46 0.28 19.26
CA GLY A 180 12.25 -0.51 19.41
C GLY A 180 12.55 -1.99 19.70
N PRO A 181 12.02 -2.93 18.89
CA PRO A 181 12.13 -4.38 19.16
C PRO A 181 13.57 -4.92 19.31
N ASP A 182 14.55 -4.35 18.60
CA ASP A 182 15.94 -4.85 18.68
C ASP A 182 16.57 -4.51 20.02
N ALA A 183 16.47 -3.23 20.45
CA ALA A 183 16.93 -2.81 21.77
C ALA A 183 16.21 -3.56 22.88
N LEU A 184 14.88 -3.67 22.81
CA LEU A 184 14.09 -4.38 23.82
C LEU A 184 14.56 -5.83 23.95
N THR A 185 14.69 -6.53 22.82
CA THR A 185 15.14 -7.94 22.81
C THR A 185 16.55 -8.08 23.39
N TRP A 186 17.47 -7.19 23.01
CA TRP A 186 18.84 -7.22 23.51
C TRP A 186 18.90 -7.01 25.03
N PHE A 187 18.26 -5.96 25.54
CA PHE A 187 18.31 -5.64 26.96
C PHE A 187 17.54 -6.64 27.84
N LEU A 188 16.44 -7.21 27.35
CA LEU A 188 15.77 -8.33 28.03
C LEU A 188 16.70 -9.54 28.17
N LYS A 189 17.46 -9.88 27.13
CA LYS A 189 18.45 -10.97 27.18
C LYS A 189 19.60 -10.64 28.13
N ALA A 190 20.15 -9.43 28.03
CA ALA A 190 21.29 -9.00 28.84
C ALA A 190 20.99 -8.94 30.35
N THR A 191 19.73 -8.68 30.72
CA THR A 191 19.31 -8.58 32.13
C THR A 191 18.71 -9.87 32.68
N GLY A 192 18.45 -10.87 31.83
CA GLY A 192 17.75 -12.10 32.18
C GLY A 192 16.22 -11.99 32.17
N GLU A 193 15.66 -10.79 32.04
CA GLU A 193 14.21 -10.55 32.09
C GLU A 193 13.45 -11.10 30.85
N ILE A 194 14.18 -11.59 29.84
CA ILE A 194 13.62 -12.31 28.69
C ILE A 194 12.79 -13.53 29.09
N GLU A 195 13.07 -14.15 30.25
CA GLU A 195 12.35 -15.32 30.77
C GLU A 195 10.84 -15.07 30.98
N HIS A 196 10.43 -13.81 31.10
CA HIS A 196 9.02 -13.42 31.24
C HIS A 196 8.27 -13.30 29.91
N SER A 197 8.96 -13.49 28.77
CA SER A 197 8.36 -13.33 27.44
C SER A 197 7.38 -14.46 27.13
N ARG A 198 6.15 -14.08 26.82
CA ARG A 198 5.09 -15.02 26.42
C ARG A 198 5.30 -15.52 24.99
N PRO A 199 4.78 -16.73 24.66
CA PRO A 199 4.68 -17.18 23.28
C PRO A 199 4.01 -16.15 22.37
N GLY A 200 4.37 -16.16 21.09
CA GLY A 200 3.89 -15.16 20.14
C GLY A 200 2.39 -15.22 19.95
N HIS A 201 1.76 -16.39 19.93
CA HIS A 201 0.31 -16.51 19.78
C HIS A 201 -0.52 -15.86 20.90
N VAL A 202 0.08 -15.56 22.06
CA VAL A 202 -0.61 -14.92 23.18
C VAL A 202 -0.85 -13.43 22.93
N ILE A 203 0.07 -12.73 22.25
CA ILE A 203 0.00 -11.27 22.05
C ILE A 203 0.05 -10.87 20.56
N TYR A 204 0.75 -11.67 19.75
CA TYR A 204 1.03 -11.45 18.34
C TYR A 204 0.70 -12.71 17.49
N PRO A 205 -0.56 -13.21 17.53
CA PRO A 205 -0.99 -14.43 16.83
C PRO A 205 -0.93 -14.34 15.31
N VAL A 206 -0.93 -13.12 14.76
CA VAL A 206 -0.87 -12.86 13.32
C VAL A 206 0.48 -12.23 13.00
N PRO A 207 1.46 -12.99 12.49
CA PRO A 207 2.76 -12.45 12.11
C PRO A 207 2.65 -11.41 10.99
N PHE A 208 3.55 -10.41 11.01
CA PHE A 208 3.62 -9.34 10.02
C PHE A 208 3.56 -9.84 8.56
N SER A 209 4.22 -10.96 8.23
CA SER A 209 4.28 -11.50 6.87
C SER A 209 2.91 -11.88 6.29
N ILE A 210 1.93 -12.18 7.14
CA ILE A 210 0.58 -12.61 6.77
C ILE A 210 -0.51 -11.66 7.29
N ALA A 211 -0.16 -10.45 7.74
CA ALA A 211 -1.09 -9.48 8.34
C ALA A 211 -2.39 -9.28 7.52
N GLY A 212 -2.30 -9.32 6.19
CA GLY A 212 -3.45 -9.18 5.29
C GLY A 212 -4.52 -10.28 5.38
N VAL A 213 -4.25 -11.39 6.09
CA VAL A 213 -5.24 -12.44 6.32
C VAL A 213 -6.50 -11.93 7.02
N MET A 214 -6.35 -10.89 7.86
CA MET A 214 -7.43 -10.32 8.67
C MET A 214 -8.47 -9.56 7.82
N LEU A 215 -8.01 -8.96 6.71
CA LEU A 215 -8.84 -8.18 5.78
C LEU A 215 -9.35 -9.00 4.58
N ASN A 216 -8.80 -10.20 4.35
CA ASN A 216 -9.14 -10.99 3.17
C ASN A 216 -10.42 -11.82 3.39
N PRO A 217 -11.49 -11.60 2.59
CA PRO A 217 -12.77 -12.31 2.77
C PRO A 217 -12.67 -13.82 2.54
N ASN A 218 -11.79 -14.26 1.62
CA ASN A 218 -11.57 -15.66 1.31
C ASN A 218 -10.70 -16.40 2.34
N ARG A 219 -10.24 -15.71 3.40
CA ARG A 219 -9.34 -16.25 4.42
C ARG A 219 -9.87 -16.10 5.85
N PHE A 220 -11.17 -15.84 6.01
CA PHE A 220 -11.82 -15.72 7.33
C PHE A 220 -11.44 -16.86 8.29
N ASN A 221 -11.62 -18.12 7.88
CA ASN A 221 -11.29 -19.28 8.73
C ASN A 221 -9.81 -19.37 9.05
N LYS A 222 -8.93 -18.95 8.13
CA LYS A 222 -7.49 -18.90 8.39
C LYS A 222 -7.15 -17.84 9.43
N ALA A 223 -7.75 -16.66 9.35
CA ALA A 223 -7.60 -15.61 10.36
C ALA A 223 -8.12 -16.10 11.72
N LYS A 224 -9.32 -16.67 11.77
CA LYS A 224 -9.94 -17.21 12.97
C LYS A 224 -9.07 -18.28 13.66
N ASN A 225 -8.51 -19.22 12.89
CA ASN A 225 -7.70 -20.31 13.44
C ASN A 225 -6.34 -19.88 14.01
N LEU A 226 -5.90 -18.64 13.75
CA LEU A 226 -4.71 -18.08 14.39
C LEU A 226 -4.99 -17.58 15.81
N ILE A 227 -6.26 -17.27 16.11
CA ILE A 227 -6.68 -16.74 17.40
C ILE A 227 -7.08 -17.91 18.29
N ARG A 228 -6.33 -18.13 19.36
CA ARG A 228 -6.51 -19.23 20.31
C ARG A 228 -7.28 -18.75 21.54
N ASP A 229 -7.71 -19.71 22.36
CA ASP A 229 -8.41 -19.45 23.62
C ASP A 229 -7.53 -18.73 24.66
N ASP A 230 -6.21 -18.74 24.50
CA ASP A 230 -5.24 -18.02 25.34
C ASP A 230 -4.68 -16.75 24.67
N THR A 231 -5.19 -16.37 23.49
CA THR A 231 -4.80 -15.14 22.82
C THR A 231 -5.43 -13.94 23.52
N LEU A 232 -4.57 -13.03 24.00
CA LEU A 232 -4.96 -11.80 24.68
C LEU A 232 -5.03 -10.58 23.76
N SER A 233 -4.20 -10.56 22.71
CA SER A 233 -4.10 -9.41 21.81
C SER A 233 -3.88 -9.83 20.37
N ILE A 234 -4.27 -8.97 19.43
CA ILE A 234 -3.88 -9.02 18.01
C ILE A 234 -3.23 -7.68 17.67
N HIS A 235 -2.03 -7.72 17.13
CA HIS A 235 -1.40 -6.52 16.57
C HIS A 235 -1.69 -6.44 15.06
N PHE A 236 -2.34 -5.36 14.62
CA PHE A 236 -2.76 -5.23 13.22
C PHE A 236 -1.67 -4.74 12.27
N TRP A 237 -0.54 -4.23 12.78
CA TRP A 237 0.56 -3.71 11.97
C TRP A 237 0.13 -2.49 11.14
N GLY A 238 -0.28 -1.42 11.80
CA GLY A 238 -1.15 -0.36 11.30
C GLY A 238 -0.77 0.22 9.94
N ARG A 239 0.52 0.42 9.65
CA ARG A 239 0.96 0.85 8.31
C ARG A 239 0.64 -0.20 7.24
N ARG A 240 0.98 -1.46 7.49
CA ARG A 240 0.69 -2.56 6.56
C ARG A 240 -0.81 -2.81 6.46
N PHE A 241 -1.53 -2.67 7.58
CA PHE A 241 -2.98 -2.76 7.61
C PHE A 241 -3.63 -1.73 6.70
N ARG A 242 -3.30 -0.43 6.87
CA ARG A 242 -3.80 0.67 6.05
C ARG A 242 -3.49 0.46 4.57
N ASN A 243 -2.27 0.07 4.21
CA ASN A 243 -1.90 -0.21 2.82
C ASN A 243 -2.72 -1.36 2.18
N ILE A 244 -3.22 -2.30 3.00
CA ILE A 244 -4.06 -3.39 2.52
C ILE A 244 -5.53 -2.95 2.48
N ALA A 245 -5.98 -2.21 3.48
CA ALA A 245 -7.33 -1.63 3.52
C ALA A 245 -7.58 -0.64 2.38
N ALA A 246 -6.55 0.09 1.93
CA ALA A 246 -6.61 0.97 0.77
C ALA A 246 -7.01 0.25 -0.52
N LYS A 247 -6.74 -1.07 -0.63
CA LYS A 247 -7.18 -1.90 -1.76
C LYS A 247 -8.67 -2.25 -1.74
N TYR A 248 -9.35 -1.89 -0.66
CA TYR A 248 -10.79 -2.07 -0.43
C TYR A 248 -11.42 -0.70 -0.10
N ASP A 249 -10.90 0.38 -0.68
CA ASP A 249 -11.37 1.76 -0.47
C ASP A 249 -11.43 2.18 1.01
N GLY A 250 -10.51 1.68 1.81
CA GLY A 250 -10.45 1.95 3.24
C GLY A 250 -11.55 1.28 4.08
N ILE A 251 -12.39 0.44 3.48
CA ILE A 251 -13.49 -0.27 4.15
C ILE A 251 -13.21 -1.78 4.14
N PRO A 252 -13.23 -2.48 5.28
CA PRO A 252 -13.02 -3.92 5.29
C PRO A 252 -14.19 -4.62 4.59
N HIS A 253 -13.90 -5.59 3.71
CA HIS A 253 -14.92 -6.42 3.07
C HIS A 253 -15.81 -7.09 4.13
N LYS A 254 -17.13 -7.14 3.90
CA LYS A 254 -18.14 -7.63 4.88
C LYS A 254 -17.86 -9.03 5.43
N ASP A 255 -17.26 -9.89 4.61
CA ASP A 255 -16.92 -11.29 4.96
C ASP A 255 -15.51 -11.45 5.54
N SER A 256 -14.77 -10.36 5.77
CA SER A 256 -13.46 -10.39 6.41
C SER A 256 -13.55 -10.58 7.92
N TYR A 257 -12.47 -11.08 8.54
CA TYR A 257 -12.43 -11.24 9.99
C TYR A 257 -12.54 -9.90 10.72
N VAL A 258 -11.93 -8.85 10.17
CA VAL A 258 -12.00 -7.51 10.77
C VAL A 258 -13.40 -6.91 10.66
N ALA A 259 -14.13 -7.12 9.56
CA ALA A 259 -15.52 -6.65 9.47
C ALA A 259 -16.41 -7.28 10.56
N MET A 260 -16.19 -8.55 10.89
CA MET A 260 -16.82 -9.20 12.05
C MET A 260 -16.44 -8.52 13.37
N LEU A 261 -15.18 -8.14 13.57
CA LEU A 261 -14.75 -7.40 14.77
C LEU A 261 -15.38 -5.99 14.84
N CYS A 262 -15.39 -5.23 13.74
CA CYS A 262 -16.06 -3.93 13.69
C CYS A 262 -17.54 -4.05 14.08
N LYS A 263 -18.24 -5.04 13.54
CA LYS A 263 -19.64 -5.30 13.89
C LYS A 263 -19.81 -5.65 15.37
N ARG A 264 -18.90 -6.46 15.95
CA ARG A 264 -18.94 -6.85 17.37
C ARG A 264 -18.81 -5.64 18.29
N HIS A 265 -17.94 -4.70 17.95
CA HIS A 265 -17.63 -3.51 18.75
C HIS A 265 -18.39 -2.25 18.31
N ASN A 266 -19.41 -2.40 17.46
CA ASN A 266 -20.22 -1.31 16.92
C ASN A 266 -19.39 -0.17 16.30
N ILE A 267 -18.32 -0.51 15.58
CA ILE A 267 -17.49 0.43 14.82
C ILE A 267 -17.99 0.49 13.39
N ASN A 268 -18.20 1.70 12.88
CA ASN A 268 -18.58 1.97 11.50
C ASN A 268 -17.35 2.40 10.67
N PRO A 269 -16.75 1.53 9.84
CA PRO A 269 -15.55 1.87 9.09
C PRO A 269 -15.73 3.02 8.10
N LYS A 270 -16.98 3.29 7.65
CA LYS A 270 -17.26 4.32 6.63
C LYS A 270 -16.93 5.74 7.12
N GLU A 271 -17.10 6.01 8.41
CA GLU A 271 -16.91 7.36 8.97
C GLU A 271 -15.47 7.87 8.81
N THR A 272 -14.50 6.96 8.83
CA THR A 272 -13.07 7.30 8.72
C THR A 272 -12.36 6.51 7.63
N ALA A 273 -13.11 5.99 6.64
CA ALA A 273 -12.56 5.24 5.51
C ALA A 273 -11.54 6.06 4.71
N HIS A 274 -11.78 7.37 4.57
CA HIS A 274 -10.89 8.32 3.92
C HIS A 274 -9.46 8.33 4.52
N MET A 275 -9.31 8.00 5.80
CA MET A 275 -7.99 7.91 6.47
C MET A 275 -7.21 6.65 6.08
N MET A 276 -7.85 5.68 5.42
CA MET A 276 -7.27 4.41 4.98
C MET A 276 -7.31 4.24 3.46
N GLN A 277 -7.78 5.24 2.73
CA GLN A 277 -7.72 5.29 1.28
C GLN A 277 -6.36 5.83 0.84
N ASN A 278 -5.92 5.46 -0.36
CA ASN A 278 -4.94 6.27 -1.04
C ASN A 278 -5.65 7.55 -1.50
N PRO A 279 -5.05 8.75 -1.35
CA PRO A 279 -5.62 9.94 -1.96
C PRO A 279 -5.81 9.68 -3.46
N LYS A 280 -7.00 10.01 -3.99
CA LYS A 280 -7.23 9.99 -5.42
C LYS A 280 -6.44 11.15 -6.03
N ILE A 281 -5.50 10.85 -6.92
CA ILE A 281 -4.67 11.82 -7.62
C ILE A 281 -5.36 12.27 -8.92
N ILE A 282 -6.19 11.39 -9.48
CA ILE A 282 -7.03 11.66 -10.64
C ILE A 282 -8.49 11.60 -10.21
N ASP A 283 -9.22 12.68 -10.41
CA ASP A 283 -10.65 12.73 -10.10
C ASP A 283 -11.44 11.74 -10.97
N PRO A 284 -12.46 11.06 -10.40
CA PRO A 284 -13.35 10.22 -11.19
C PRO A 284 -14.19 11.09 -12.13
N ILE A 285 -14.50 10.57 -13.32
CA ILE A 285 -15.41 11.21 -14.26
C ILE A 285 -16.84 10.77 -13.93
N GLU A 286 -17.67 11.69 -13.45
CA GLU A 286 -18.99 11.37 -12.89
C GLU A 286 -19.97 10.81 -13.92
N THR A 287 -19.91 11.28 -15.17
CA THR A 287 -20.81 10.85 -16.25
C THR A 287 -19.98 10.47 -17.47
N VAL A 288 -20.07 9.21 -17.88
CA VAL A 288 -19.37 8.68 -19.05
C VAL A 288 -20.37 8.00 -19.99
N ASP A 289 -20.34 8.39 -21.25
CA ASP A 289 -21.09 7.76 -22.33
C ASP A 289 -20.35 6.51 -22.82
N PHE A 290 -21.00 5.36 -22.65
CA PHE A 290 -20.51 4.06 -23.14
C PHE A 290 -21.34 3.52 -24.31
N SER A 291 -22.19 4.32 -24.94
CA SER A 291 -23.19 3.88 -25.93
C SER A 291 -22.58 3.26 -27.20
N MET A 292 -21.31 3.55 -27.49
CA MET A 292 -20.56 2.96 -28.61
C MET A 292 -20.16 1.50 -28.41
N PHE A 293 -20.21 1.00 -27.17
CA PHE A 293 -19.80 -0.37 -26.84
C PHE A 293 -20.97 -1.35 -26.84
N ASP A 294 -20.90 -2.37 -27.68
CA ASP A 294 -21.83 -3.50 -27.69
C ASP A 294 -21.33 -4.63 -26.77
N ASP A 295 -22.12 -5.71 -26.65
CA ASP A 295 -21.80 -6.82 -25.75
C ASP A 295 -20.49 -7.54 -26.13
N VAL A 296 -20.05 -7.46 -27.40
CA VAL A 296 -18.78 -8.03 -27.84
C VAL A 296 -17.62 -7.19 -27.34
N ASP A 297 -17.73 -5.86 -27.35
CA ASP A 297 -16.68 -4.99 -26.79
C ASP A 297 -16.56 -5.15 -25.28
N VAL A 298 -17.69 -5.30 -24.60
CA VAL A 298 -17.74 -5.54 -23.16
C VAL A 298 -17.07 -6.87 -22.82
N ALA A 299 -17.32 -7.93 -23.61
CA ALA A 299 -16.60 -9.19 -23.49
C ALA A 299 -15.09 -9.02 -23.76
N ASN A 300 -14.72 -8.21 -24.75
CA ASN A 300 -13.33 -7.92 -25.05
C ASN A 300 -12.62 -7.15 -23.92
N LEU A 301 -13.30 -6.20 -23.26
CA LEU A 301 -12.77 -5.50 -22.08
C LEU A 301 -12.40 -6.47 -20.95
N ILE A 302 -13.26 -7.46 -20.70
CA ILE A 302 -12.99 -8.52 -19.72
C ILE A 302 -11.74 -9.32 -20.11
N LEU A 303 -11.52 -9.58 -21.39
CA LEU A 303 -10.32 -10.28 -21.89
C LEU A 303 -9.06 -9.40 -21.78
N GLN A 304 -9.17 -8.09 -22.03
CA GLN A 304 -8.08 -7.12 -21.93
C GLN A 304 -7.64 -6.89 -20.46
N ARG A 305 -8.57 -7.00 -19.51
CA ARG A 305 -8.33 -6.76 -18.08
C ARG A 305 -8.96 -7.87 -17.25
N SER A 306 -8.16 -8.90 -16.93
CA SER A 306 -8.61 -10.08 -16.14
C SER A 306 -9.11 -9.80 -14.73
N GLU A 307 -9.06 -8.54 -14.27
CA GLU A 307 -9.60 -8.10 -12.98
C GLU A 307 -10.99 -7.46 -13.08
N VAL A 308 -11.50 -7.25 -14.31
CA VAL A 308 -12.83 -6.73 -14.59
C VAL A 308 -13.80 -7.89 -14.70
N GLY A 309 -14.86 -7.84 -13.89
CA GLY A 309 -15.84 -8.93 -13.80
C GLY A 309 -15.34 -10.13 -12.98
N ASP A 310 -16.30 -10.87 -12.41
CA ASP A 310 -16.04 -12.13 -11.70
C ASP A 310 -16.14 -13.30 -12.66
N VAL A 311 -15.20 -13.36 -13.61
CA VAL A 311 -15.19 -14.37 -14.68
C VAL A 311 -13.98 -15.27 -14.57
N GLY A 312 -14.22 -16.57 -14.66
CA GLY A 312 -13.15 -17.56 -14.56
C GLY A 312 -13.44 -18.80 -15.38
N GLN A 313 -14.68 -19.28 -15.36
CA GLN A 313 -15.10 -20.37 -16.22
C GLN A 313 -15.34 -19.89 -17.64
N GLU A 314 -15.90 -18.70 -17.79
CA GLU A 314 -16.22 -18.01 -19.04
C GLU A 314 -14.95 -17.79 -19.88
N ILE A 315 -13.86 -17.35 -19.23
CA ILE A 315 -12.55 -17.20 -19.87
C ILE A 315 -11.99 -18.56 -20.32
N ARG A 316 -12.17 -19.62 -19.53
CA ARG A 316 -11.74 -20.98 -19.91
C ARG A 316 -12.55 -21.52 -21.08
N ASP A 317 -13.85 -21.26 -21.11
CA ASP A 317 -14.73 -21.69 -22.20
C ASP A 317 -14.37 -20.96 -23.50
N TRP A 318 -14.09 -19.65 -23.42
CA TRP A 318 -13.61 -18.85 -24.54
C TRP A 318 -12.27 -19.37 -25.09
N LEU A 319 -11.33 -19.72 -24.20
CA LEU A 319 -10.06 -20.35 -24.59
C LEU A 319 -10.27 -21.69 -25.33
N ASN A 320 -11.34 -22.42 -25.01
CA ASN A 320 -11.70 -23.68 -25.65
C ASN A 320 -12.56 -23.51 -26.92
N GLY A 321 -12.76 -22.28 -27.41
CA GLY A 321 -13.52 -22.03 -28.63
C GLY A 321 -14.98 -21.64 -28.41
N ASN A 322 -15.46 -21.52 -27.17
CA ASN A 322 -16.86 -21.25 -26.86
C ASN A 322 -17.05 -19.85 -26.26
N ASP A 323 -17.51 -18.91 -27.09
CA ASP A 323 -17.62 -17.49 -26.73
C ASP A 323 -18.94 -17.16 -26.02
N ALA A 324 -19.95 -18.01 -26.17
CA ALA A 324 -21.32 -17.74 -25.70
C ALA A 324 -21.43 -17.47 -24.19
N PRO A 325 -20.73 -18.18 -23.28
CA PRO A 325 -20.78 -17.89 -21.85
C PRO A 325 -20.25 -16.49 -21.52
N LEU A 326 -19.14 -16.08 -22.15
CA LEU A 326 -18.53 -14.78 -21.92
C LEU A 326 -19.41 -13.65 -22.47
N GLN A 327 -19.97 -13.83 -23.67
CA GLN A 327 -20.91 -12.86 -24.25
C GLN A 327 -22.17 -12.68 -23.40
N LYS A 328 -22.72 -13.78 -22.89
CA LYS A 328 -23.87 -13.73 -21.98
C LYS A 328 -23.54 -12.96 -20.70
N TYR A 329 -22.39 -13.24 -20.08
CA TYR A 329 -21.94 -12.51 -18.89
C TYR A 329 -21.77 -11.01 -19.17
N ALA A 330 -21.12 -10.67 -20.29
CA ALA A 330 -20.92 -9.29 -20.72
C ALA A 330 -22.24 -8.54 -20.89
N GLN A 331 -23.25 -9.17 -21.50
CA GLN A 331 -24.58 -8.60 -21.66
C GLN A 331 -25.29 -8.37 -20.31
N GLU A 332 -25.29 -9.39 -19.43
CA GLU A 332 -25.98 -9.34 -18.14
C GLU A 332 -25.35 -8.33 -17.16
N ASN A 333 -24.03 -8.08 -17.28
CA ASN A 333 -23.25 -7.27 -16.36
C ASN A 333 -22.64 -6.02 -17.02
N ARG A 334 -23.18 -5.60 -18.17
CA ARG A 334 -22.60 -4.57 -19.04
C ARG A 334 -22.15 -3.31 -18.30
N ASN A 335 -23.06 -2.69 -17.54
CA ASN A 335 -22.77 -1.41 -16.88
C ASN A 335 -21.70 -1.56 -15.79
N ASP A 336 -21.74 -2.65 -15.03
CA ASP A 336 -20.78 -2.91 -13.96
C ASP A 336 -19.39 -3.19 -14.54
N VAL A 337 -19.30 -3.95 -15.64
CA VAL A 337 -18.05 -4.23 -16.35
C VAL A 337 -17.42 -2.93 -16.88
N LEU A 338 -18.22 -2.07 -17.54
CA LEU A 338 -17.75 -0.80 -18.07
C LEU A 338 -17.27 0.15 -16.97
N ALA A 339 -18.05 0.28 -15.89
CA ALA A 339 -17.68 1.11 -14.73
C ALA A 339 -16.40 0.60 -14.04
N GLN A 340 -16.28 -0.71 -13.86
CA GLN A 340 -15.07 -1.32 -13.31
C GLN A 340 -13.86 -1.09 -14.22
N ALA A 341 -14.00 -1.33 -15.52
CA ALA A 341 -12.92 -1.11 -16.48
C ALA A 341 -12.44 0.35 -16.50
N LEU A 342 -13.36 1.32 -16.42
CA LEU A 342 -13.02 2.74 -16.33
C LEU A 342 -12.24 3.06 -15.05
N GLU A 343 -12.68 2.54 -13.91
CA GLU A 343 -12.00 2.73 -12.63
C GLU A 343 -10.61 2.08 -12.61
N VAL A 344 -10.46 0.91 -13.24
CA VAL A 344 -9.17 0.26 -13.44
C VAL A 344 -8.22 1.15 -14.24
N ALA A 345 -8.68 1.71 -15.36
CA ALA A 345 -7.88 2.61 -16.18
C ALA A 345 -7.48 3.88 -15.40
N ARG A 346 -8.41 4.50 -14.66
CA ARG A 346 -8.12 5.65 -13.77
C ARG A 346 -6.98 5.33 -12.81
N ARG A 347 -7.11 4.20 -12.10
CA ARG A 347 -6.14 3.73 -11.11
C ARG A 347 -4.79 3.39 -11.74
N GLU A 348 -4.78 2.84 -12.96
CA GLU A 348 -3.53 2.59 -13.71
C GLU A 348 -2.80 3.90 -14.03
N CYS A 349 -3.52 4.95 -14.40
CA CYS A 349 -2.94 6.29 -14.57
C CYS A 349 -2.35 6.85 -13.27
N GLU A 350 -3.02 6.67 -12.13
CA GLU A 350 -2.52 7.13 -10.81
C GLU A 350 -1.15 6.58 -10.44
N PHE A 351 -0.73 5.44 -11.00
CA PHE A 351 0.60 4.90 -10.73
C PHE A 351 1.74 5.68 -11.37
N PHE A 352 1.46 6.58 -12.31
CA PHE A 352 2.52 7.31 -13.02
C PHE A 352 2.33 8.81 -13.16
N VAL A 353 1.10 9.34 -13.05
CA VAL A 353 0.87 10.77 -13.32
C VAL A 353 1.71 11.70 -12.44
N GLU A 354 1.92 11.40 -11.15
CA GLU A 354 2.79 12.24 -10.29
C GLU A 354 4.22 12.34 -10.82
N ALA A 355 4.73 11.30 -11.46
CA ALA A 355 6.07 11.31 -12.06
C ALA A 355 6.13 12.16 -13.35
N ILE A 356 4.97 12.44 -13.97
CA ILE A 356 4.85 13.12 -15.27
C ILE A 356 4.26 14.53 -15.14
N ASP A 357 3.58 14.85 -14.03
CA ASP A 357 2.85 16.12 -13.85
C ASP A 357 3.70 17.35 -14.13
N ASP A 358 4.95 17.37 -13.67
CA ASP A 358 5.87 18.49 -13.88
C ASP A 358 6.25 18.68 -15.37
N GLN A 359 6.18 17.61 -16.17
CA GLN A 359 6.42 17.68 -17.63
C GLN A 359 5.22 18.25 -18.38
N ASN A 360 4.00 18.09 -17.85
CA ASN A 360 2.73 18.51 -18.45
C ASN A 360 2.66 18.23 -19.98
N PRO A 361 2.63 16.95 -20.39
CA PRO A 361 2.81 16.55 -21.78
C PRO A 361 1.73 17.14 -22.69
N GLU A 362 2.14 17.75 -23.80
CA GLU A 362 1.20 18.29 -24.80
C GLU A 362 0.81 17.23 -25.84
N SER A 363 1.62 16.17 -25.98
CA SER A 363 1.41 15.09 -26.95
C SER A 363 1.66 13.72 -26.32
N ILE A 364 0.66 12.83 -26.43
CA ILE A 364 0.66 11.48 -25.84
C ILE A 364 0.46 10.42 -26.93
N ALA A 365 1.29 9.37 -26.90
CA ALA A 365 1.09 8.15 -27.67
C ALA A 365 0.75 6.97 -26.73
N ASP A 366 -0.42 6.36 -26.90
CA ASP A 366 -0.82 5.16 -26.16
C ASP A 366 -0.68 3.90 -27.02
N ILE A 367 0.25 3.03 -26.64
CA ILE A 367 0.56 1.77 -27.31
C ILE A 367 -0.26 0.64 -26.71
N GLY A 368 -1.15 0.09 -27.52
CA GLY A 368 -2.16 -0.88 -27.11
C GLY A 368 -3.26 -0.23 -26.28
N CYS A 369 -3.79 0.89 -26.79
CA CYS A 369 -4.76 1.73 -26.10
C CYS A 369 -6.10 1.02 -25.81
N GLY A 370 -6.38 -0.11 -26.46
CA GLY A 370 -7.65 -0.80 -26.32
C GLY A 370 -8.82 0.11 -26.71
N TYR A 371 -9.73 0.35 -25.76
CA TYR A 371 -10.87 1.27 -25.94
C TYR A 371 -10.65 2.69 -25.40
N ALA A 372 -9.39 3.06 -25.11
CA ALA A 372 -8.96 4.41 -24.73
C ALA A 372 -9.52 4.96 -23.40
N PHE A 373 -9.74 4.09 -22.42
CA PHE A 373 -10.24 4.52 -21.10
C PHE A 373 -9.20 5.33 -20.32
N ALA A 374 -7.92 4.97 -20.43
CA ALA A 374 -6.83 5.71 -19.81
C ALA A 374 -6.68 7.09 -20.44
N ASP A 375 -6.77 7.18 -21.78
CA ASP A 375 -6.62 8.41 -22.53
C ASP A 375 -7.65 9.48 -22.16
N LEU A 376 -8.88 9.09 -21.80
CA LEU A 376 -9.89 10.03 -21.34
C LEU A 376 -9.43 10.78 -20.08
N PHE A 377 -8.85 10.06 -19.11
CA PHE A 377 -8.30 10.68 -17.89
C PHE A 377 -7.08 11.54 -18.18
N LEU A 378 -6.18 11.08 -19.05
CA LEU A 378 -4.97 11.82 -19.42
C LEU A 378 -5.31 13.09 -20.19
N TYR A 379 -6.32 13.05 -21.07
CA TYR A 379 -6.83 14.23 -21.74
C TYR A 379 -7.41 15.24 -20.74
N HIS A 380 -8.25 14.80 -19.80
CA HIS A 380 -8.78 15.72 -18.78
C HIS A 380 -7.70 16.32 -17.88
N ARG A 381 -6.61 15.60 -17.64
CA ARG A 381 -5.50 16.06 -16.81
C ARG A 381 -4.59 17.05 -17.53
N TYR A 382 -4.18 16.74 -18.76
CA TYR A 382 -3.13 17.49 -19.47
C TYR A 382 -3.64 18.30 -20.67
N ASN A 383 -4.86 18.06 -21.12
CA ASN A 383 -5.41 18.61 -22.36
C ASN A 383 -4.49 18.32 -23.58
N ALA A 384 -3.86 17.15 -23.60
CA ALA A 384 -2.90 16.75 -24.62
C ALA A 384 -3.56 16.28 -25.93
N ASP A 385 -2.80 16.30 -27.01
CA ASP A 385 -3.12 15.58 -28.24
C ASP A 385 -2.83 14.09 -28.06
N ILE A 386 -3.78 13.23 -28.42
CA ILE A 386 -3.76 11.79 -28.16
C ILE A 386 -3.59 11.02 -29.48
N THR A 387 -2.56 10.18 -29.54
CA THR A 387 -2.36 9.20 -30.61
C THR A 387 -2.59 7.78 -30.08
N LEU A 388 -3.67 7.17 -30.55
CA LEU A 388 -4.09 5.81 -30.18
C LEU A 388 -3.47 4.79 -31.13
N ILE A 389 -2.63 3.89 -30.61
CA ILE A 389 -1.91 2.88 -31.39
C ILE A 389 -2.39 1.49 -30.99
N ASP A 390 -3.09 0.77 -31.88
CA ASP A 390 -3.54 -0.61 -31.57
C ASP A 390 -3.66 -1.49 -32.82
N ILE A 391 -3.62 -2.81 -32.63
CA ILE A 391 -3.89 -3.80 -33.66
C ILE A 391 -5.33 -4.31 -33.51
N GLU A 392 -6.21 -3.99 -34.45
CA GLU A 392 -7.66 -4.27 -34.30
C GLU A 392 -8.05 -5.75 -34.47
N GLU A 393 -7.18 -6.60 -35.04
CA GLU A 393 -7.48 -8.01 -35.29
C GLU A 393 -6.28 -8.93 -34.99
N SER A 394 -6.54 -10.06 -34.32
CA SER A 394 -5.63 -11.22 -34.27
C SER A 394 -6.38 -12.53 -34.52
N LYS A 395 -5.77 -13.45 -35.28
CA LYS A 395 -6.30 -14.79 -35.54
C LYS A 395 -6.16 -15.74 -34.35
N ASP A 396 -5.34 -15.39 -33.36
CA ASP A 396 -4.94 -16.29 -32.27
C ASP A 396 -5.59 -15.92 -30.92
N ARG A 397 -6.06 -16.94 -30.19
CA ARG A 397 -6.62 -16.82 -28.83
C ARG A 397 -5.54 -17.21 -27.83
N HIS A 398 -4.94 -16.24 -27.13
CA HIS A 398 -3.91 -16.54 -26.14
C HIS A 398 -3.96 -15.60 -24.93
N PHE A 399 -3.63 -16.15 -23.75
CA PHE A 399 -3.32 -15.37 -22.54
C PHE A 399 -1.86 -15.58 -22.20
N GLY A 400 -1.07 -14.52 -22.08
CA GLY A 400 0.33 -14.69 -21.71
C GLY A 400 1.26 -13.61 -22.25
N PHE A 401 2.55 -13.90 -22.12
CA PHE A 401 3.62 -13.12 -22.74
C PHE A 401 4.02 -13.87 -24.00
N GLU A 402 3.86 -13.23 -25.14
CA GLU A 402 4.05 -13.82 -26.46
C GLU A 402 4.98 -12.95 -27.31
N LYS A 403 5.37 -13.46 -28.48
CA LYS A 403 6.26 -12.74 -29.41
C LYS A 403 5.57 -11.55 -30.11
N SER A 404 4.24 -11.53 -30.16
CA SER A 404 3.42 -10.49 -30.76
C SER A 404 2.15 -10.27 -29.95
N GLY A 405 1.57 -9.06 -30.00
CA GLY A 405 0.29 -8.76 -29.35
C GLY A 405 -0.91 -9.40 -30.04
N SER A 406 -2.04 -9.45 -29.33
CA SER A 406 -3.36 -9.82 -29.84
C SER A 406 -4.29 -8.61 -29.87
N GLY A 407 -5.19 -8.58 -30.86
CA GLY A 407 -6.11 -7.48 -31.11
C GLY A 407 -7.51 -7.81 -30.61
N TYR A 408 -7.94 -7.12 -29.55
CA TYR A 408 -9.28 -7.25 -28.95
C TYR A 408 -10.03 -5.92 -28.92
N ALA A 409 -9.65 -4.96 -29.75
CA ALA A 409 -10.17 -3.58 -29.69
C ALA A 409 -10.53 -3.05 -31.08
N SER A 410 -11.31 -1.97 -31.10
CA SER A 410 -11.66 -1.22 -32.30
C SER A 410 -11.24 0.24 -32.11
N LEU A 411 -10.33 0.72 -32.96
CA LEU A 411 -9.87 2.11 -32.90
C LEU A 411 -11.01 3.08 -33.22
N ASP A 412 -11.96 2.69 -34.08
CA ASP A 412 -13.17 3.47 -34.34
C ASP A 412 -14.06 3.60 -33.08
N LYS A 413 -14.21 2.54 -32.28
CA LYS A 413 -14.97 2.62 -31.02
C LYS A 413 -14.20 3.41 -29.95
N ALA A 414 -12.88 3.27 -29.86
CA ALA A 414 -12.05 4.09 -28.99
C ALA A 414 -12.16 5.59 -29.34
N PHE A 415 -12.11 5.93 -30.63
CA PHE A 415 -12.34 7.29 -31.12
C PHE A 415 -13.73 7.82 -30.75
N LYS A 416 -14.78 7.01 -30.98
CA LYS A 416 -16.15 7.37 -30.58
C LYS A 416 -16.29 7.54 -29.08
N PHE A 417 -15.60 6.72 -28.28
CA PHE A 417 -15.58 6.84 -26.83
C PHE A 417 -15.01 8.18 -26.38
N LEU A 418 -13.81 8.54 -26.82
CA LEU A 418 -13.21 9.82 -26.46
C LEU A 418 -14.07 11.01 -26.92
N THR A 419 -14.55 10.98 -28.17
CA THR A 419 -15.33 12.10 -28.73
C THR A 419 -16.72 12.25 -28.10
N SER A 420 -17.38 11.14 -27.73
CA SER A 420 -18.67 11.20 -27.01
C SER A 420 -18.51 11.69 -25.58
N ASN A 421 -17.29 11.62 -25.03
CA ASN A 421 -16.93 12.07 -23.68
C ASN A 421 -16.14 13.39 -23.66
N GLY A 422 -16.25 14.19 -24.73
CA GLY A 422 -15.79 15.58 -24.73
C GLY A 422 -14.36 15.83 -25.20
N VAL A 423 -13.65 14.81 -25.71
CA VAL A 423 -12.36 15.01 -26.37
C VAL A 423 -12.58 15.52 -27.81
N PRO A 424 -11.97 16.66 -28.21
CA PRO A 424 -12.09 17.18 -29.57
C PRO A 424 -11.50 16.22 -30.61
N LYS A 425 -12.18 16.10 -31.75
CA LYS A 425 -11.84 15.13 -32.81
C LYS A 425 -10.46 15.37 -33.40
N GLU A 426 -10.10 16.64 -33.52
CA GLU A 426 -8.82 17.15 -34.03
C GLU A 426 -7.64 16.81 -33.12
N LYS A 427 -7.90 16.48 -31.85
CA LYS A 427 -6.88 16.06 -30.88
C LYS A 427 -6.63 14.55 -30.88
N ILE A 428 -7.34 13.77 -31.69
CA ILE A 428 -7.24 12.32 -31.70
C ILE A 428 -6.70 11.83 -33.04
N ARG A 429 -5.60 11.08 -33.00
CA ARG A 429 -5.04 10.36 -34.15
C ARG A 429 -5.15 8.85 -33.92
N LEU A 430 -5.59 8.11 -34.93
CA LEU A 430 -5.68 6.64 -34.89
C LEU A 430 -4.56 6.03 -35.72
N VAL A 431 -3.83 5.09 -35.14
CA VAL A 431 -2.69 4.43 -35.77
C VAL A 431 -2.86 2.92 -35.64
N ASN A 432 -2.92 2.23 -36.78
CA ASN A 432 -2.87 0.76 -36.80
C ASN A 432 -1.51 0.32 -37.37
N PRO A 433 -0.59 -0.22 -36.55
CA PRO A 433 0.76 -0.60 -36.99
C PRO A 433 0.81 -1.63 -38.12
N LYS A 434 -0.31 -2.32 -38.42
CA LYS A 434 -0.41 -3.23 -39.58
C LYS A 434 -0.75 -2.52 -40.89
N LYS A 435 -1.27 -1.30 -40.81
CA LYS A 435 -1.74 -0.49 -41.95
C LYS A 435 -0.82 0.68 -42.25
N GLU A 436 -0.12 1.20 -41.24
CA GLU A 436 0.79 2.34 -41.37
C GLU A 436 2.07 2.15 -40.55
N ASN A 437 3.14 2.84 -40.96
CA ASN A 437 4.44 2.75 -40.31
C ASN A 437 4.49 3.68 -39.09
N VAL A 438 4.75 3.11 -37.92
CA VAL A 438 4.88 3.84 -36.64
C VAL A 438 5.98 4.90 -36.70
N ALA A 439 7.02 4.72 -37.52
CA ALA A 439 8.08 5.71 -37.70
C ALA A 439 7.60 7.08 -38.23
N ASP A 440 6.41 7.12 -38.87
CA ASP A 440 5.88 8.30 -39.55
C ASP A 440 4.81 9.04 -38.72
N ILE A 441 4.60 8.65 -37.46
CA ILE A 441 3.50 9.18 -36.64
C ILE A 441 3.83 10.44 -35.82
N GLY A 442 5.08 10.92 -35.88
CA GLY A 442 5.51 12.16 -35.25
C GLY A 442 6.37 11.96 -33.99
N CYS A 443 6.47 13.01 -33.18
CA CYS A 443 7.23 13.05 -31.92
C CYS A 443 6.27 13.34 -30.76
N PHE A 444 6.55 12.77 -29.58
CA PHE A 444 5.66 12.77 -28.42
C PHE A 444 6.40 13.15 -27.14
N ASP A 445 5.70 13.82 -26.23
CA ASP A 445 6.21 14.13 -24.89
C ASP A 445 6.05 12.95 -23.93
N LEU A 446 5.00 12.15 -24.14
CA LEU A 446 4.75 10.96 -23.35
C LEU A 446 4.37 9.79 -24.26
N ALA A 447 5.02 8.65 -24.07
CA ALA A 447 4.49 7.37 -24.53
C ALA A 447 4.07 6.51 -23.35
N ILE A 448 2.89 5.90 -23.45
CA ILE A 448 2.39 4.95 -22.47
C ILE A 448 2.10 3.59 -23.11
N SER A 449 2.11 2.55 -22.28
CA SER A 449 1.64 1.22 -22.63
C SER A 449 1.20 0.49 -21.36
N LEU A 450 -0.10 0.52 -21.09
CA LEU A 450 -0.69 -0.02 -19.86
C LEU A 450 -1.22 -1.44 -20.11
N ALA A 451 -0.57 -2.41 -19.47
CA ALA A 451 -0.76 -3.84 -19.71
C ALA A 451 -0.74 -4.27 -21.21
N SER A 452 0.13 -3.67 -22.04
CA SER A 452 0.33 -4.03 -23.45
C SER A 452 1.81 -4.34 -23.77
N CYS A 453 2.53 -3.46 -24.49
CA CYS A 453 3.97 -3.53 -24.69
C CYS A 453 4.71 -3.52 -23.35
N GLY A 454 5.63 -4.48 -23.16
CA GLY A 454 6.30 -4.75 -21.89
C GLY A 454 5.56 -5.76 -20.99
N PHE A 455 4.25 -5.95 -21.18
CA PHE A 455 3.43 -6.86 -20.41
C PHE A 455 3.03 -8.14 -21.16
N HIS A 456 2.46 -7.99 -22.35
CA HIS A 456 2.03 -9.07 -23.24
C HIS A 456 3.08 -9.43 -24.29
N TYR A 457 3.92 -8.48 -24.68
CA TYR A 457 4.98 -8.70 -25.65
C TYR A 457 6.20 -7.83 -25.33
N PRO A 458 7.38 -8.09 -25.91
CA PRO A 458 8.63 -7.43 -25.52
C PRO A 458 8.63 -5.91 -25.75
N VAL A 459 9.31 -5.18 -24.86
CA VAL A 459 9.62 -3.74 -25.01
C VAL A 459 10.31 -3.46 -26.36
N THR A 460 11.12 -4.41 -26.84
CA THR A 460 11.89 -4.28 -28.09
C THR A 460 11.03 -4.09 -29.33
N THR A 461 9.73 -4.40 -29.27
CA THR A 461 8.81 -4.20 -30.39
C THR A 461 8.69 -2.72 -30.80
N TYR A 462 8.91 -1.79 -29.86
CA TYR A 462 8.81 -0.35 -30.08
C TYR A 462 10.13 0.39 -29.77
N SER A 463 11.28 -0.30 -29.74
CA SER A 463 12.58 0.32 -29.42
C SER A 463 12.92 1.53 -30.30
N ASP A 464 12.66 1.44 -31.60
CA ASP A 464 12.94 2.54 -32.54
C ASP A 464 12.05 3.75 -32.25
N PHE A 465 10.76 3.51 -31.99
CA PHE A 465 9.81 4.54 -31.58
C PHE A 465 10.25 5.23 -30.28
N PHE A 466 10.56 4.45 -29.23
CA PHE A 466 11.02 4.98 -27.95
C PHE A 466 12.30 5.82 -28.09
N SER A 467 13.23 5.37 -28.94
CA SER A 467 14.50 6.05 -29.16
C SER A 467 14.35 7.33 -29.97
N GLN A 468 13.57 7.30 -31.05
CA GLN A 468 13.56 8.35 -32.08
C GLN A 468 12.39 9.33 -31.98
N GLN A 469 11.27 8.91 -31.40
CA GLN A 469 9.99 9.65 -31.45
C GLN A 469 9.52 10.15 -30.08
N ILE A 470 10.29 9.94 -29.01
CA ILE A 470 10.03 10.59 -27.72
C ILE A 470 10.93 11.81 -27.60
N SER A 471 10.34 12.96 -27.23
CA SER A 471 11.01 14.25 -27.10
C SER A 471 12.15 14.18 -26.08
N LYS A 472 13.11 15.10 -26.19
CA LYS A 472 14.33 15.08 -25.38
C LYS A 472 14.06 15.11 -23.86
N ASP A 473 13.02 15.82 -23.47
CA ASP A 473 12.58 15.95 -22.07
C ASP A 473 11.35 15.07 -21.78
N GLY A 474 10.95 14.23 -22.74
CA GLY A 474 9.80 13.35 -22.65
C GLY A 474 10.04 12.09 -21.82
N ALA A 475 8.97 11.32 -21.67
CA ALA A 475 8.94 10.12 -20.84
C ALA A 475 8.27 8.93 -21.52
N ILE A 476 8.64 7.74 -21.06
CA ILE A 476 8.04 6.46 -21.48
C ILE A 476 7.55 5.74 -20.22
N VAL A 477 6.26 5.42 -20.16
CA VAL A 477 5.65 4.67 -19.05
C VAL A 477 5.16 3.32 -19.56
N LEU A 478 5.74 2.23 -19.04
CA LEU A 478 5.33 0.87 -19.40
C LEU A 478 4.99 0.04 -18.17
N ASP A 479 3.98 -0.81 -18.30
CA ASP A 479 3.81 -1.96 -17.41
C ASP A 479 4.70 -3.12 -17.85
N ILE A 480 5.69 -3.45 -17.02
CA ILE A 480 6.70 -4.46 -17.35
C ILE A 480 6.48 -5.74 -16.58
N ARG A 481 6.17 -6.82 -17.29
CA ARG A 481 5.96 -8.15 -16.70
C ARG A 481 7.22 -8.64 -16.00
N LYS A 482 7.07 -9.17 -14.79
CA LYS A 482 8.19 -9.73 -14.01
C LYS A 482 8.80 -10.92 -14.75
N GLY A 483 10.13 -10.93 -14.81
CA GLY A 483 10.89 -11.97 -15.50
C GLY A 483 11.04 -11.77 -17.01
N SER A 484 10.44 -10.73 -17.60
CA SER A 484 10.61 -10.41 -19.04
C SER A 484 11.97 -9.81 -19.39
N GLY A 485 12.69 -9.26 -18.40
CA GLY A 485 13.91 -8.47 -18.62
C GLY A 485 13.67 -7.02 -19.05
N GLY A 486 12.41 -6.60 -19.27
CA GLY A 486 12.08 -5.30 -19.85
C GLY A 486 12.60 -4.07 -19.09
N ILE A 487 12.69 -4.13 -17.75
CA ILE A 487 13.19 -3.01 -16.94
C ILE A 487 14.66 -2.69 -17.28
N GLY A 488 15.45 -3.71 -17.59
CA GLY A 488 16.84 -3.52 -18.01
C GLY A 488 16.94 -2.77 -19.34
N LEU A 489 16.07 -3.11 -20.29
CA LEU A 489 16.01 -2.50 -21.62
C LEU A 489 15.55 -1.04 -21.57
N MET A 490 14.64 -0.69 -20.65
CA MET A 490 14.19 0.70 -20.49
C MET A 490 15.33 1.70 -20.22
N LYS A 491 16.46 1.23 -19.67
CA LYS A 491 17.64 2.07 -19.41
C LYS A 491 18.32 2.58 -20.67
N GLU A 492 18.06 1.95 -21.82
CA GLU A 492 18.53 2.43 -23.12
C GLU A 492 17.80 3.70 -23.56
N PHE A 493 16.62 3.97 -22.99
CA PHE A 493 15.75 5.07 -23.39
C PHE A 493 15.73 6.25 -22.41
N GLY A 494 16.37 6.13 -21.24
CA GLY A 494 16.40 7.20 -20.24
C GLY A 494 16.76 6.72 -18.83
N GLU A 495 16.68 7.63 -17.87
CA GLU A 495 16.79 7.29 -16.45
C GLU A 495 15.52 6.57 -16.00
N VAL A 496 15.67 5.43 -15.32
CA VAL A 496 14.56 4.51 -15.03
C VAL A 496 14.20 4.52 -13.55
N GLU A 497 12.91 4.72 -13.27
CA GLU A 497 12.32 4.54 -11.95
C GLU A 497 11.21 3.49 -11.97
N VAL A 498 11.16 2.65 -10.94
CA VAL A 498 10.05 1.70 -10.72
C VAL A 498 9.03 2.35 -9.79
N LEU A 499 7.98 2.92 -10.37
CA LEU A 499 6.94 3.67 -9.67
C LEU A 499 6.04 2.76 -8.82
N ALA A 500 5.64 1.61 -9.36
CA ALA A 500 4.77 0.67 -8.65
C ALA A 500 5.19 -0.79 -8.87
N LYS A 501 5.07 -1.62 -7.81
CA LYS A 501 5.33 -3.07 -7.86
C LYS A 501 4.05 -3.84 -7.63
N HIS A 502 3.56 -4.48 -8.69
CA HIS A 502 2.34 -5.29 -8.67
C HIS A 502 2.66 -6.77 -8.47
N GLN A 503 1.66 -7.65 -8.47
CA GLN A 503 1.91 -9.08 -8.32
C GLN A 503 2.67 -9.64 -9.52
N LYS A 504 2.19 -9.37 -10.75
CA LYS A 504 2.70 -9.95 -12.01
C LYS A 504 3.65 -9.03 -12.79
N TYR A 505 3.62 -7.72 -12.55
CA TYR A 505 4.37 -6.71 -13.29
C TYR A 505 4.82 -5.57 -12.37
N SER A 506 5.53 -4.60 -12.93
CA SER A 506 5.84 -3.32 -12.30
C SER A 506 5.50 -2.20 -13.28
N THR A 507 4.95 -1.09 -12.81
CA THR A 507 4.80 0.13 -13.60
C THR A 507 6.13 0.89 -13.52
N VAL A 508 6.70 1.23 -14.67
CA VAL A 508 8.06 1.76 -14.81
C VAL A 508 8.02 2.98 -15.71
N VAL A 509 8.72 4.03 -15.31
CA VAL A 509 8.94 5.21 -16.14
C VAL A 509 10.42 5.28 -16.54
N ALA A 510 10.68 5.69 -17.78
CA ALA A 510 11.98 6.15 -18.24
C ALA A 510 11.87 7.62 -18.67
N LYS A 511 12.64 8.53 -18.05
CA LYS A 511 12.71 9.93 -18.44
C LYS A 511 13.97 10.18 -19.28
N LYS A 512 13.83 10.76 -20.47
CA LYS A 512 14.98 11.09 -21.33
C LYS A 512 15.83 12.23 -20.76
N GLY A 513 15.19 13.19 -20.07
CA GLY A 513 15.85 14.31 -19.39
C GLY A 513 16.47 13.97 -18.02
N GLY A 514 16.19 12.78 -17.46
CA GLY A 514 16.52 12.43 -16.07
C GLY A 514 15.44 12.85 -15.06
N PHE A 515 15.66 12.54 -13.77
CA PHE A 515 14.86 13.08 -12.66
C PHE A 515 15.65 14.21 -11.99
N GLU A 516 15.11 15.44 -11.97
CA GLU A 516 15.67 16.55 -11.19
C GLU A 516 15.26 16.50 -9.72
#